data_AF-A0A7W4GMD1-F1
#
_entry.id   AF-A0A7W4GMD1-F1
#
_cell.length_a   1.000
_cell.length_b   1.000
_cell.length_c   1.000
_cell.angle_alpha   90.00
_cell.angle_beta   90.00
_cell.angle_gamma   90.00
#
_symmetry.space_group_name_H-M   'P 1'
#
loop_
_entity.id
_entity.type
_entity.pdbx_description
1 polymer ?
#
loop_
_entity_poly.entity_id
_entity_poly.type
_entity_poly.pdbx_seq_one_letter_code
_entity_poly.pdbx_strand_id
1 'polypeptide(L)'
;MSNFTFIYPYWFLALAVLPAIWWLSKRQSKQGLLASHIARYLAPESSKPSKNRSTYFGVWWLVGVIALAGPSFEKNEQPSFEKTQARVVIMDMSKSMYATDIKPNRLTQARYKALDLLSLWKEGLTGMVAYAGDAYTISPLTSDINTIKNLVPNLSPDIMPFQGGNAASAVKLAIEMMTRAHIYQGDLVLIGDDIDDQEKKEIDSLLSGSNWTLSVLAVGTESGAPISLPTGSMLQTDSGQTVVAKTNVGNMRDLTRRSGGTFTEVQFDNSDVEHIASYLDRVATTSEVTKTNNSLNTRVNNGFWLLPFLLLPALGLFRKGVMWCGLAVLVSFSQPNTAFANPWKTDDQVGYQLYQNEDFQQAAEQFEQQEWKGIAQYKAGDFEAAEQTLQGLSGEDARYNLANAQAKQGKYDQAIEEYQRIIKNNPEHAYAKKNLEIVEQAQKQQQQQQQQQQQ
;
A
#
# COMPACT_ATOMS: atom_id res chain seq x y z
N MET A 1 11.96 -12.83 -37.62
CA MET A 1 13.15 -11.99 -37.32
C MET A 1 13.78 -12.54 -36.04
N SER A 2 15.10 -12.70 -36.03
CA SER A 2 15.85 -13.60 -35.13
C SER A 2 15.49 -13.46 -33.64
N ASN A 3 14.93 -14.52 -33.05
CA ASN A 3 14.54 -14.63 -31.63
C ASN A 3 15.72 -14.71 -30.64
N PHE A 4 16.94 -14.40 -31.08
CA PHE A 4 18.14 -14.52 -30.26
C PHE A 4 18.56 -13.18 -29.66
N THR A 5 18.67 -13.12 -28.34
CA THR A 5 19.19 -11.95 -27.61
C THR A 5 19.97 -12.39 -26.37
N PHE A 6 20.97 -11.61 -25.97
CA PHE A 6 21.61 -11.74 -24.66
C PHE A 6 20.84 -10.93 -23.63
N ILE A 7 20.43 -11.55 -22.52
CA ILE A 7 19.68 -10.89 -21.44
C ILE A 7 20.59 -9.90 -20.69
N TYR A 8 21.87 -10.21 -20.57
CA TYR A 8 22.85 -9.46 -19.77
C TYR A 8 24.12 -9.14 -20.57
N PRO A 9 24.04 -8.30 -21.63
CA PRO A 9 25.17 -8.07 -22.55
C PRO A 9 26.40 -7.44 -21.89
N TYR A 10 26.24 -6.79 -20.73
CA TYR A 10 27.35 -6.19 -19.98
C TYR A 10 28.43 -7.21 -19.56
N TRP A 11 28.09 -8.50 -19.45
CA TRP A 11 29.07 -9.55 -19.15
C TRP A 11 30.17 -9.68 -20.21
N PHE A 12 29.96 -9.21 -21.45
CA PHE A 12 31.02 -9.17 -22.46
C PHE A 12 32.22 -8.30 -22.03
N LEU A 13 32.05 -7.34 -21.12
CA LEU A 13 33.15 -6.57 -20.55
C LEU A 13 34.15 -7.47 -19.81
N ALA A 14 33.70 -8.60 -19.25
CA ALA A 14 34.59 -9.56 -18.59
C ALA A 14 35.60 -10.20 -19.56
N LEU A 15 35.40 -10.14 -20.89
CA LEU A 15 36.42 -10.58 -21.85
C LEU A 15 37.71 -9.73 -21.78
N ALA A 16 37.63 -8.49 -21.30
CA ALA A 16 38.80 -7.62 -21.11
C ALA A 16 39.81 -8.16 -20.07
N VAL A 17 39.41 -9.11 -19.23
CA VAL A 17 40.30 -9.78 -18.26
C VAL A 17 41.36 -10.64 -18.96
N LEU A 18 41.07 -11.22 -20.13
CA LEU A 18 42.01 -12.06 -20.88
C LEU A 18 43.28 -11.33 -21.35
N PRO A 19 43.20 -10.17 -22.04
CA PRO A 19 44.40 -9.42 -22.42
C PRO A 19 45.16 -8.89 -21.20
N ALA A 20 44.48 -8.56 -20.10
CA ALA A 20 45.12 -8.14 -18.86
C ALA A 20 45.98 -9.26 -18.23
N ILE A 21 45.43 -10.48 -18.12
CA ILE A 21 46.17 -11.66 -17.63
C ILE A 21 47.34 -11.99 -18.56
N TRP A 22 47.13 -11.95 -19.88
CA TRP A 22 48.20 -12.20 -20.85
C TRP A 22 49.33 -11.17 -20.73
N TRP A 23 49.00 -9.89 -20.57
CA TRP A 23 49.99 -8.81 -20.38
C TRP A 23 50.78 -8.96 -19.08
N LEU A 24 50.11 -9.27 -17.96
CA LEU A 24 50.74 -9.55 -16.67
C LEU A 24 51.65 -10.79 -16.73
N SER A 25 51.22 -11.86 -17.42
CA SER A 25 52.02 -13.08 -17.56
C SER A 25 53.32 -12.87 -18.34
N LYS A 26 53.33 -11.94 -19.32
CA LYS A 26 54.54 -11.55 -20.05
C LYS A 26 55.51 -10.73 -19.21
N ARG A 27 55.03 -9.99 -18.20
CA ARG A 27 55.86 -9.20 -17.28
C ARG A 27 56.64 -10.07 -16.29
N GLN A 28 56.07 -11.19 -15.84
CA GLN A 28 56.74 -12.09 -14.88
C GLN A 28 57.82 -13.01 -15.47
N SER A 29 57.91 -13.14 -16.81
CA SER A 29 58.77 -14.15 -17.47
C SER A 29 60.25 -13.72 -17.67
N LYS A 30 60.67 -12.53 -17.20
CA LYS A 30 62.03 -12.01 -17.45
C LYS A 30 62.86 -11.66 -16.23
N GLN A 31 62.51 -12.15 -15.04
CA GLN A 31 63.41 -12.12 -13.88
C GLN A 31 63.60 -13.53 -13.36
N GLY A 32 64.55 -14.26 -13.95
CA GLY A 32 65.05 -15.46 -13.32
C GLY A 32 65.74 -15.07 -12.02
N LEU A 33 65.23 -15.54 -10.88
CA LEU A 33 65.88 -15.42 -9.56
C LEU A 33 67.21 -16.20 -9.46
N LEU A 34 67.71 -16.76 -10.58
CA LEU A 34 68.91 -17.57 -10.67
C LEU A 34 69.86 -16.95 -11.69
N ALA A 35 71.11 -16.72 -11.28
CA ALA A 35 72.17 -16.30 -12.19
C ALA A 35 72.34 -17.36 -13.31
N SER A 36 72.50 -16.89 -14.55
CA SER A 36 72.50 -17.72 -15.76
C SER A 36 73.55 -18.85 -15.77
N HIS A 37 74.61 -18.74 -14.97
CA HIS A 37 75.67 -19.75 -14.86
C HIS A 37 75.32 -20.92 -13.92
N ILE A 38 74.41 -20.74 -12.95
CA ILE A 38 73.98 -21.79 -12.01
C ILE A 38 72.84 -22.62 -12.61
N ALA A 39 71.98 -21.97 -13.40
CA ALA A 39 70.83 -22.61 -14.04
C ALA A 39 71.20 -23.76 -14.99
N ARG A 40 72.43 -23.77 -15.55
CA ARG A 40 72.87 -24.78 -16.52
C ARG A 40 73.17 -26.16 -15.89
N TYR A 41 73.52 -26.20 -14.60
CA TYR A 41 73.88 -27.45 -13.91
C TYR A 41 72.82 -27.96 -12.93
N LEU A 42 71.86 -27.12 -12.54
CA LEU A 42 70.75 -27.49 -11.65
C LEU A 42 69.43 -27.77 -12.37
N ALA A 43 69.32 -27.48 -13.68
CA ALA A 43 68.14 -27.78 -14.45
C ALA A 43 68.28 -29.15 -15.13
N PRO A 44 67.51 -30.18 -14.74
CA PRO A 44 67.35 -31.36 -15.58
C PRO A 44 66.85 -30.91 -16.95
N GLU A 45 67.36 -31.49 -18.03
CA GLU A 45 66.83 -31.37 -19.38
C GLU A 45 65.37 -31.88 -19.42
N SER A 46 64.44 -31.04 -18.98
CA SER A 46 63.02 -31.28 -19.15
C SER A 46 62.27 -29.95 -19.21
N SER A 47 62.76 -28.99 -19.99
CA SER A 47 61.90 -27.94 -20.51
C SER A 47 61.04 -28.52 -21.64
N LYS A 48 60.16 -29.48 -21.31
CA LYS A 48 59.00 -29.71 -22.17
C LYS A 48 58.27 -28.36 -22.21
N PRO A 49 57.98 -27.78 -23.38
CA PRO A 49 57.28 -26.51 -23.45
C PRO A 49 56.03 -26.66 -22.58
N SER A 50 55.88 -25.76 -21.61
CA SER A 50 54.68 -25.70 -20.79
C SER A 50 53.52 -25.59 -21.76
N LYS A 51 52.82 -26.72 -21.97
CA LYS A 51 51.66 -26.83 -22.85
C LYS A 51 50.78 -25.62 -22.53
N ASN A 52 50.35 -24.89 -23.55
CA ASN A 52 49.77 -23.55 -23.46
C ASN A 52 48.48 -23.52 -22.60
N ARG A 53 48.62 -23.64 -21.27
CA ARG A 53 47.50 -23.71 -20.32
C ARG A 53 46.69 -22.42 -20.31
N SER A 54 47.31 -21.30 -20.72
CA SER A 54 46.67 -20.00 -20.88
C SER A 54 45.62 -19.99 -22.00
N THR A 55 45.82 -20.74 -23.10
CA THR A 55 44.80 -20.79 -24.17
C THR A 55 43.58 -21.58 -23.74
N TYR A 56 43.77 -22.68 -23.01
CA TYR A 56 42.64 -23.42 -22.43
C TYR A 56 41.85 -22.56 -21.43
N PHE A 57 42.52 -21.80 -20.58
CA PHE A 57 41.85 -20.86 -19.68
C PHE A 57 41.04 -19.80 -20.45
N GLY A 58 41.60 -19.25 -21.53
CA GLY A 58 40.89 -18.28 -22.37
C GLY A 58 39.62 -18.84 -23.01
N VAL A 59 39.66 -20.08 -23.48
CA VAL A 59 38.48 -20.76 -24.04
C VAL A 59 37.40 -20.96 -22.98
N TRP A 60 37.75 -21.45 -21.79
CA TRP A 60 36.77 -21.64 -20.71
C TRP A 60 36.20 -20.34 -20.18
N TRP A 61 37.03 -19.29 -20.09
CA TRP A 61 36.58 -17.95 -19.74
C TRP A 61 35.57 -17.41 -20.74
N LEU A 62 35.83 -17.55 -22.04
CA LEU A 62 34.92 -17.14 -23.09
C LEU A 62 33.57 -17.89 -23.00
N VAL A 63 33.59 -19.20 -22.76
CA VAL A 63 32.36 -19.99 -22.51
C VAL A 63 31.60 -19.47 -21.29
N GLY A 64 32.31 -19.13 -20.20
CA GLY A 64 31.72 -18.56 -18.98
C GLY A 64 31.07 -17.20 -19.20
N VAL A 65 31.71 -16.32 -19.95
CA VAL A 65 31.16 -15.01 -20.29
C VAL A 65 29.90 -15.15 -21.14
N ILE A 66 29.90 -16.05 -22.13
CA ILE A 66 28.71 -16.30 -22.95
C ILE A 66 27.57 -16.85 -22.10
N ALA A 67 27.85 -17.77 -21.17
CA ALA A 67 26.84 -18.30 -20.25
C ALA A 67 26.21 -17.21 -19.38
N LEU A 68 27.03 -16.32 -18.82
CA LEU A 68 26.59 -15.21 -17.95
C LEU A 68 25.89 -14.10 -18.73
N ALA A 69 26.28 -13.85 -19.98
CA ALA A 69 25.58 -12.91 -20.87
C ALA A 69 24.13 -13.35 -21.15
N GLY A 70 23.80 -14.61 -20.86
CA GLY A 70 22.45 -15.12 -20.85
C GLY A 70 21.84 -15.20 -22.24
N PRO A 71 22.35 -16.09 -23.12
CA PRO A 71 21.76 -16.31 -24.43
C PRO A 71 20.32 -16.78 -24.24
N SER A 72 19.38 -16.14 -24.92
CA SER A 72 17.97 -16.49 -24.88
C SER A 72 17.48 -16.76 -26.30
N PHE A 73 16.97 -17.97 -26.52
CA PHE A 73 16.37 -18.39 -27.80
C PHE A 73 14.85 -18.57 -27.70
N GLU A 74 14.34 -18.70 -26.48
CA GLU A 74 12.93 -18.94 -26.18
C GLU A 74 12.35 -17.81 -25.33
N LYS A 75 11.08 -17.50 -25.58
CA LYS A 75 10.25 -16.64 -24.74
C LYS A 75 9.27 -17.55 -24.01
N ASN A 76 9.17 -17.38 -22.69
CA ASN A 76 8.17 -18.08 -21.90
C ASN A 76 7.02 -17.10 -21.63
N GLU A 77 5.83 -17.47 -22.09
CA GLU A 77 4.60 -16.75 -21.81
C GLU A 77 4.13 -17.14 -20.41
N GLN A 78 4.41 -16.29 -19.43
CA GLN A 78 3.83 -16.48 -18.10
C GLN A 78 2.42 -15.85 -18.10
N PRO A 79 1.36 -16.61 -17.75
CA PRO A 79 0.04 -16.05 -17.61
C PRO A 79 0.05 -15.07 -16.43
N SER A 80 -0.21 -13.80 -16.70
CA SER A 80 -0.54 -12.84 -15.66
C SER A 80 -2.02 -13.03 -15.33
N PHE A 81 -2.31 -13.53 -14.13
CA PHE A 81 -3.67 -13.60 -13.63
C PHE A 81 -3.97 -12.26 -12.96
N GLU A 82 -4.32 -11.24 -13.74
CA GLU A 82 -5.00 -10.08 -13.16
C GLU A 82 -6.46 -10.45 -12.92
N LYS A 83 -6.97 -10.27 -11.70
CA LYS A 83 -8.40 -10.39 -11.42
C LYS A 83 -9.13 -9.33 -12.25
N THR A 84 -9.71 -9.72 -13.39
CA THR A 84 -10.53 -8.85 -14.26
C THR A 84 -11.92 -8.57 -13.67
N GLN A 85 -12.01 -8.41 -12.35
CA GLN A 85 -13.24 -8.03 -11.67
C GLN A 85 -13.52 -6.55 -11.96
N ALA A 86 -14.67 -6.26 -12.56
CA ALA A 86 -15.13 -4.89 -12.77
C ALA A 86 -16.22 -4.57 -11.76
N ARG A 87 -16.11 -3.40 -11.15
CA ARG A 87 -17.09 -2.90 -10.20
C ARG A 87 -17.34 -1.42 -10.38
N VAL A 88 -18.55 -0.99 -10.08
CA VAL A 88 -18.93 0.42 -10.12
C VAL A 88 -19.57 0.82 -8.80
N VAL A 89 -18.97 1.81 -8.15
CA VAL A 89 -19.56 2.46 -6.97
C VAL A 89 -20.53 3.52 -7.45
N ILE A 90 -21.76 3.45 -6.99
CA ILE A 90 -22.83 4.39 -7.29
C ILE A 90 -23.15 5.13 -6.01
N MET A 91 -23.02 6.46 -6.01
CA MET A 91 -23.27 7.28 -4.82
C MET A 91 -24.45 8.23 -5.02
N ASP A 92 -25.35 8.25 -4.04
CA ASP A 92 -26.46 9.18 -3.98
C ASP A 92 -26.02 10.59 -3.57
N MET A 93 -26.35 11.57 -4.39
CA MET A 93 -26.10 13.00 -4.21
C MET A 93 -27.42 13.79 -4.21
N SER A 94 -28.53 13.16 -3.83
CA SER A 94 -29.79 13.85 -3.57
C SER A 94 -29.74 14.67 -2.28
N LYS A 95 -30.64 15.64 -2.14
CA LYS A 95 -30.71 16.49 -0.93
C LYS A 95 -31.07 15.70 0.34
N SER A 96 -31.71 14.54 0.23
CA SER A 96 -32.04 13.70 1.39
C SER A 96 -30.80 13.16 2.11
N MET A 97 -29.67 13.09 1.40
CA MET A 97 -28.36 12.77 1.99
C MET A 97 -27.85 13.82 3.00
N TYR A 98 -28.47 15.01 3.09
CA TYR A 98 -28.20 15.96 4.16
C TYR A 98 -28.97 15.69 5.47
N ALA A 99 -29.83 14.67 5.52
CA ALA A 99 -30.49 14.27 6.75
C ALA A 99 -29.48 13.81 7.83
N THR A 100 -29.86 13.98 9.09
CA THR A 100 -28.95 13.85 10.26
C THR A 100 -29.35 12.75 11.24
N ASP A 101 -30.15 11.78 10.79
CA ASP A 101 -30.45 10.55 11.54
C ASP A 101 -29.19 9.72 11.81
N ILE A 102 -28.20 9.79 10.91
CA ILE A 102 -26.85 9.29 11.14
C ILE A 102 -25.89 10.46 11.23
N LYS A 103 -25.13 10.56 12.32
CA LYS A 103 -24.22 11.69 12.58
C LYS A 103 -22.95 11.59 11.74
N PRO A 104 -22.40 12.70 11.20
CA PRO A 104 -22.95 14.05 11.25
C PRO A 104 -24.15 14.24 10.29
N ASN A 105 -24.09 13.66 9.08
CA ASN A 105 -25.19 13.50 8.14
C ASN A 105 -24.93 12.28 7.23
N ARG A 106 -25.97 11.82 6.52
CA ARG A 106 -25.91 10.66 5.62
C ARG A 106 -24.80 10.79 4.57
N LEU A 107 -24.66 11.94 3.90
CA LEU A 107 -23.65 12.20 2.87
C LEU A 107 -22.22 12.02 3.38
N THR A 108 -21.93 12.56 4.57
CA THR A 108 -20.60 12.48 5.15
C THR A 108 -20.27 11.03 5.53
N GLN A 109 -21.25 10.31 6.08
CA GLN A 109 -21.09 8.89 6.36
C GLN A 109 -20.91 8.06 5.09
N ALA A 110 -21.72 8.31 4.06
CA ALA A 110 -21.58 7.67 2.75
C ALA A 110 -20.19 7.90 2.14
N ARG A 111 -19.63 9.11 2.24
CA ARG A 111 -18.25 9.40 1.80
C ARG A 111 -17.20 8.62 2.58
N TYR A 112 -17.31 8.56 3.91
CA TYR A 112 -16.38 7.76 4.72
C TYR A 112 -16.46 6.27 4.39
N LYS A 113 -17.67 5.72 4.31
CA LYS A 113 -17.90 4.32 3.95
C LYS A 113 -17.41 4.00 2.54
N ALA A 114 -17.58 4.92 1.58
CA ALA A 114 -17.03 4.76 0.24
C ALA A 114 -15.49 4.75 0.25
N LEU A 115 -14.84 5.64 1.01
CA LEU A 115 -13.37 5.66 1.13
C LEU A 115 -12.82 4.38 1.78
N ASP A 116 -13.50 3.87 2.80
CA ASP A 116 -13.14 2.61 3.46
C ASP A 116 -13.33 1.44 2.51
N LEU A 117 -14.44 1.38 1.79
CA LEU A 117 -14.73 0.34 0.81
C LEU A 117 -13.70 0.31 -0.32
N LEU A 118 -13.37 1.48 -0.87
CA LEU A 118 -12.32 1.62 -1.89
C LEU A 118 -10.97 1.15 -1.37
N SER A 119 -10.66 1.37 -0.09
CA SER A 119 -9.37 0.98 0.51
C SER A 119 -9.23 -0.53 0.71
N LEU A 120 -10.35 -1.27 0.79
CA LEU A 120 -10.34 -2.73 0.86
C LEU A 120 -10.09 -3.39 -0.49
N TRP A 121 -10.28 -2.67 -1.59
CA TRP A 121 -10.12 -3.19 -2.94
C TRP A 121 -8.69 -2.96 -3.42
N LYS A 122 -7.96 -4.04 -3.70
CA LYS A 122 -6.54 -3.96 -4.13
C LYS A 122 -6.32 -4.25 -5.61
N GLU A 123 -7.26 -4.94 -6.25
CA GLU A 123 -7.16 -5.44 -7.62
C GLU A 123 -8.50 -5.28 -8.35
N GLY A 124 -8.44 -5.24 -9.69
CA GLY A 124 -9.61 -5.09 -10.55
C GLY A 124 -9.83 -3.67 -11.07
N LEU A 125 -10.89 -3.50 -11.85
CA LEU A 125 -11.29 -2.22 -12.43
C LEU A 125 -12.44 -1.64 -11.62
N THR A 126 -12.26 -0.44 -11.10
CA THR A 126 -13.29 0.28 -10.34
C THR A 126 -13.70 1.53 -11.11
N GLY A 127 -15.01 1.75 -11.24
CA GLY A 127 -15.60 2.99 -11.73
C GLY A 127 -16.43 3.66 -10.64
N MET A 128 -16.76 4.93 -10.83
CA MET A 128 -17.61 5.66 -9.91
C MET A 128 -18.65 6.51 -10.65
N VAL A 129 -19.90 6.39 -10.23
CA VAL A 129 -21.05 7.16 -10.71
C VAL A 129 -21.65 7.89 -9.51
N ALA A 130 -22.05 9.14 -9.71
CA ALA A 130 -22.87 9.88 -8.77
C ALA A 130 -24.22 10.18 -9.40
N TYR A 131 -25.29 10.18 -8.61
CA TYR A 131 -26.63 10.47 -9.12
C TYR A 131 -27.45 11.35 -8.18
N ALA A 132 -28.39 12.07 -8.76
CA ALA A 132 -29.46 12.79 -8.07
C ALA A 132 -30.70 12.65 -8.96
N GLY A 133 -31.23 13.72 -9.55
CA GLY A 133 -32.29 13.60 -10.57
C GLY A 133 -31.83 12.91 -11.87
N ASP A 134 -30.52 12.93 -12.14
CA ASP A 134 -29.86 12.26 -13.26
C ASP A 134 -28.47 11.76 -12.80
N ALA A 135 -27.82 10.91 -13.60
CA ALA A 135 -26.57 10.23 -13.24
C ALA A 135 -25.37 10.66 -14.10
N TYR A 136 -24.20 10.76 -13.47
CA TYR A 136 -22.96 11.21 -14.10
C TYR A 136 -21.77 10.35 -13.69
N THR A 137 -20.87 10.08 -14.64
CA THR A 137 -19.61 9.38 -14.39
C THR A 137 -18.63 10.32 -13.68
N ILE A 138 -18.25 9.96 -12.46
CA ILE A 138 -17.21 10.66 -11.69
C ILE A 138 -15.83 10.15 -12.07
N SER A 139 -15.69 8.83 -12.18
CA SER A 139 -14.49 8.19 -12.70
C SER A 139 -14.87 7.05 -13.65
N PRO A 140 -14.29 6.99 -14.85
CA PRO A 140 -14.37 5.78 -15.68
C PRO A 140 -13.70 4.61 -14.95
N LEU A 141 -13.89 3.39 -15.49
CA LEU A 141 -13.22 2.19 -15.00
C LEU A 141 -11.70 2.38 -15.03
N THR A 142 -11.06 2.22 -13.87
CA THR A 142 -9.61 2.34 -13.68
C THR A 142 -9.13 1.33 -12.66
N SER A 143 -7.86 0.90 -12.77
CA SER A 143 -7.18 0.15 -11.72
C SER A 143 -6.57 1.05 -10.65
N ASP A 144 -6.47 2.36 -10.89
CA ASP A 144 -5.98 3.33 -9.90
C ASP A 144 -7.11 3.83 -9.00
N ILE A 145 -7.29 3.13 -7.89
CA ILE A 145 -8.28 3.46 -6.86
C ILE A 145 -7.97 4.79 -6.17
N ASN A 146 -6.70 5.21 -6.10
CA ASN A 146 -6.35 6.46 -5.43
C ASN A 146 -6.92 7.67 -6.16
N THR A 147 -7.00 7.61 -7.50
CA THR A 147 -7.68 8.64 -8.29
C THR A 147 -9.14 8.79 -7.85
N ILE A 148 -9.87 7.68 -7.65
CA ILE A 148 -11.27 7.71 -7.20
C ILE A 148 -11.36 8.26 -5.77
N LYS A 149 -10.49 7.78 -4.86
CA LYS A 149 -10.45 8.25 -3.46
C LYS A 149 -10.26 9.76 -3.34
N ASN A 150 -9.50 10.38 -4.25
CA ASN A 150 -9.30 11.82 -4.27
C ASN A 150 -10.53 12.62 -4.72
N LEU A 151 -11.48 11.99 -5.43
CA LEU A 151 -12.70 12.63 -5.91
C LEU A 151 -13.83 12.58 -4.88
N VAL A 152 -13.93 11.50 -4.08
CA VAL A 152 -15.02 11.27 -3.11
C VAL A 152 -15.26 12.44 -2.14
N PRO A 153 -14.24 13.09 -1.56
CA PRO A 153 -14.46 14.19 -0.61
C PRO A 153 -15.21 15.38 -1.20
N ASN A 154 -15.08 15.61 -2.51
CA ASN A 154 -15.67 16.74 -3.22
C ASN A 154 -17.09 16.47 -3.74
N LEU A 155 -17.59 15.25 -3.57
CA LEU A 155 -18.96 14.90 -3.96
C LEU A 155 -19.97 15.55 -3.03
N SER A 156 -20.97 16.21 -3.64
CA SER A 156 -22.05 16.87 -2.93
C SER A 156 -23.30 17.00 -3.81
N PRO A 157 -24.49 17.16 -3.20
CA PRO A 157 -25.70 17.51 -3.95
C PRO A 157 -25.62 18.81 -4.76
N ASP A 158 -24.76 19.75 -4.37
CA ASP A 158 -24.68 21.08 -5.00
C ASP A 158 -23.96 21.05 -6.36
N ILE A 159 -23.13 20.02 -6.62
CA ILE A 159 -22.48 19.83 -7.92
C ILE A 159 -23.38 19.13 -8.94
N MET A 160 -24.57 18.66 -8.53
CA MET A 160 -25.49 17.91 -9.39
C MET A 160 -26.42 18.86 -10.17
N PRO A 161 -26.46 18.77 -11.52
CA PRO A 161 -27.28 19.66 -12.35
C PRO A 161 -28.79 19.53 -12.08
N PHE A 162 -29.26 18.30 -11.88
CA PHE A 162 -30.67 17.99 -11.66
C PHE A 162 -30.87 17.42 -10.26
N GLN A 163 -31.81 18.03 -9.53
CA GLN A 163 -32.17 17.65 -8.17
C GLN A 163 -33.19 16.51 -8.19
N GLY A 164 -33.19 15.67 -7.15
CA GLY A 164 -34.05 14.49 -7.03
C GLY A 164 -33.24 13.23 -6.70
N GLY A 165 -33.87 12.07 -6.77
CA GLY A 165 -33.24 10.74 -6.71
C GLY A 165 -33.67 9.93 -7.93
N ASN A 166 -32.70 9.30 -8.59
CA ASN A 166 -32.90 8.46 -9.78
C ASN A 166 -31.78 7.40 -9.83
N ALA A 167 -31.87 6.44 -8.92
CA ALA A 167 -30.95 5.32 -8.83
C ALA A 167 -30.97 4.46 -10.11
N ALA A 168 -32.10 4.38 -10.80
CA ALA A 168 -32.24 3.63 -12.05
C ALA A 168 -31.35 4.17 -13.18
N SER A 169 -31.32 5.49 -13.38
CA SER A 169 -30.40 6.14 -14.34
C SER A 169 -28.94 5.88 -13.98
N ALA A 170 -28.62 5.83 -12.68
CA ALA A 170 -27.26 5.56 -12.19
C ALA A 170 -26.81 4.12 -12.49
N VAL A 171 -27.68 3.16 -12.22
CA VAL A 171 -27.46 1.74 -12.57
C VAL A 171 -27.30 1.56 -14.07
N LYS A 172 -28.16 2.20 -14.87
CA LYS A 172 -28.06 2.16 -16.33
C LYS A 172 -26.71 2.72 -16.81
N LEU A 173 -26.29 3.88 -16.32
CA LEU A 173 -25.01 4.50 -16.69
C LEU A 173 -23.82 3.61 -16.27
N ALA A 174 -23.88 2.98 -15.11
CA ALA A 174 -22.86 2.05 -14.65
C ALA A 174 -22.73 0.83 -15.58
N ILE A 175 -23.87 0.23 -15.98
CA ILE A 175 -23.91 -0.87 -16.94
C ILE A 175 -23.36 -0.43 -18.31
N GLU A 176 -23.77 0.74 -18.81
CA GLU A 176 -23.26 1.28 -20.08
C GLU A 176 -21.74 1.50 -20.03
N MET A 177 -21.23 2.04 -18.93
CA MET A 177 -19.79 2.26 -18.74
C MET A 177 -19.00 0.95 -18.79
N MET A 178 -19.48 -0.11 -18.13
CA MET A 178 -18.85 -1.43 -18.19
C MET A 178 -18.97 -2.07 -19.58
N THR A 179 -20.14 -1.96 -20.21
CA THR A 179 -20.40 -2.49 -21.55
C THR A 179 -19.51 -1.84 -22.61
N ARG A 180 -19.27 -0.52 -22.53
CA ARG A 180 -18.34 0.19 -23.43
C ARG A 180 -16.90 -0.27 -23.27
N ALA A 181 -16.53 -0.74 -22.07
CA ALA A 181 -15.23 -1.36 -21.80
C ALA A 181 -15.17 -2.85 -22.21
N HIS A 182 -16.18 -3.37 -22.91
CA HIS A 182 -16.29 -4.77 -23.33
C HIS A 182 -16.37 -5.75 -22.15
N ILE A 183 -16.90 -5.27 -21.03
CA ILE A 183 -17.16 -6.06 -19.83
C ILE A 183 -18.67 -6.27 -19.75
N TYR A 184 -19.11 -7.52 -19.66
CA TYR A 184 -20.54 -7.91 -19.67
C TYR A 184 -20.97 -8.62 -18.39
N GLN A 185 -20.12 -8.56 -17.35
CA GLN A 185 -20.36 -9.09 -16.01
C GLN A 185 -19.62 -8.23 -15.00
N GLY A 186 -20.15 -8.09 -13.78
CA GLY A 186 -19.53 -7.26 -12.76
C GLY A 186 -20.49 -6.86 -11.66
N ASP A 187 -19.95 -6.11 -10.70
CA ASP A 187 -20.66 -5.78 -9.47
C ASP A 187 -20.99 -4.28 -9.38
N LEU A 188 -22.24 -3.97 -9.10
CA LEU A 188 -22.71 -2.63 -8.80
C LEU A 188 -22.82 -2.48 -7.29
N VAL A 189 -22.24 -1.41 -6.73
CA VAL A 189 -22.35 -1.10 -5.31
C VAL A 189 -23.03 0.26 -5.16
N LEU A 190 -24.31 0.24 -4.77
CA LEU A 190 -25.10 1.43 -4.54
C LEU A 190 -24.99 1.85 -3.07
N ILE A 191 -24.54 3.08 -2.84
CA ILE A 191 -24.50 3.75 -1.54
C ILE A 191 -25.52 4.88 -1.61
N GLY A 192 -26.68 4.69 -0.99
CA GLY A 192 -27.80 5.61 -1.08
C GLY A 192 -28.75 5.49 0.10
N ASP A 193 -29.74 6.38 0.17
CA ASP A 193 -30.63 6.46 1.33
C ASP A 193 -32.05 5.98 1.08
N ASP A 194 -32.52 5.90 -0.17
CA ASP A 194 -33.84 5.37 -0.50
C ASP A 194 -33.88 4.79 -1.92
N ILE A 195 -34.88 3.92 -2.19
CA ILE A 195 -35.26 3.47 -3.54
C ILE A 195 -36.79 3.39 -3.58
N ASP A 196 -37.41 4.18 -4.45
CA ASP A 196 -38.85 4.16 -4.63
C ASP A 196 -39.33 2.96 -5.48
N ASP A 197 -40.66 2.78 -5.55
CA ASP A 197 -41.25 1.65 -6.28
C ASP A 197 -41.04 1.70 -7.79
N GLN A 198 -40.85 2.89 -8.36
CA GLN A 198 -40.61 3.08 -9.79
C GLN A 198 -39.15 2.76 -10.12
N GLU A 199 -38.21 3.32 -9.35
CA GLU A 199 -36.79 3.03 -9.44
C GLU A 199 -36.51 1.54 -9.27
N LYS A 200 -37.13 0.90 -8.27
CA LYS A 200 -37.02 -0.55 -8.06
C LYS A 200 -37.42 -1.34 -9.30
N LYS A 201 -38.56 -1.02 -9.93
CA LYS A 201 -39.04 -1.71 -11.14
C LYS A 201 -38.09 -1.51 -12.32
N GLU A 202 -37.58 -0.29 -12.50
CA GLU A 202 -36.66 0.02 -13.59
C GLU A 202 -35.32 -0.70 -13.39
N ILE A 203 -34.75 -0.67 -12.19
CA ILE A 203 -33.52 -1.38 -11.86
C ILE A 203 -33.72 -2.89 -12.00
N ASP A 204 -34.84 -3.44 -11.51
CA ASP A 204 -35.18 -4.86 -11.73
C ASP A 204 -35.19 -5.20 -13.23
N SER A 205 -35.75 -4.34 -14.08
CA SER A 205 -35.76 -4.57 -15.53
C SER A 205 -34.37 -4.54 -16.17
N LEU A 206 -33.46 -3.71 -15.65
CA LEU A 206 -32.09 -3.58 -16.13
C LEU A 206 -31.23 -4.78 -15.71
N LEU A 207 -31.48 -5.34 -14.54
CA LEU A 207 -30.68 -6.44 -13.97
C LEU A 207 -31.24 -7.82 -14.31
N SER A 208 -32.54 -7.94 -14.60
CA SER A 208 -33.18 -9.22 -14.91
C SER A 208 -32.56 -9.90 -16.14
N GLY A 209 -32.02 -11.12 -15.94
CA GLY A 209 -31.39 -11.90 -17.00
C GLY A 209 -30.00 -11.42 -17.41
N SER A 210 -29.41 -10.50 -16.64
CA SER A 210 -28.03 -10.02 -16.83
C SER A 210 -27.06 -10.70 -15.86
N ASN A 211 -25.76 -10.56 -16.11
CA ASN A 211 -24.70 -11.02 -15.20
C ASN A 211 -24.20 -9.90 -14.27
N TRP A 212 -25.02 -8.87 -14.06
CA TRP A 212 -24.72 -7.76 -13.17
C TRP A 212 -25.32 -8.04 -11.79
N THR A 213 -24.50 -7.99 -10.76
CA THR A 213 -24.99 -8.07 -9.37
C THR A 213 -25.16 -6.65 -8.83
N LEU A 214 -26.15 -6.44 -7.94
CA LEU A 214 -26.33 -5.16 -7.26
C LEU A 214 -26.31 -5.35 -5.76
N SER A 215 -25.28 -4.82 -5.12
CA SER A 215 -25.17 -4.70 -3.67
C SER A 215 -25.54 -3.29 -3.22
N VAL A 216 -26.23 -3.17 -2.09
CA VAL A 216 -26.73 -1.89 -1.57
C VAL A 216 -26.22 -1.69 -0.14
N LEU A 217 -25.60 -0.53 0.08
CA LEU A 217 -25.32 0.03 1.40
C LEU A 217 -26.36 1.12 1.67
N ALA A 218 -27.34 0.81 2.53
CA ALA A 218 -28.39 1.74 2.91
C ALA A 218 -27.88 2.72 3.97
N VAL A 219 -27.93 4.01 3.65
CA VAL A 219 -27.50 5.09 4.53
C VAL A 219 -28.71 5.89 4.98
N GLY A 220 -29.40 5.40 6.00
CA GLY A 220 -30.53 6.09 6.60
C GLY A 220 -31.38 5.16 7.46
N THR A 221 -32.43 5.73 8.06
CA THR A 221 -33.35 5.02 8.95
C THR A 221 -34.78 5.10 8.44
N GLU A 222 -35.59 4.09 8.76
CA GLU A 222 -37.03 4.07 8.43
C GLU A 222 -37.81 5.18 9.18
N SER A 223 -37.34 5.55 10.38
CA SER A 223 -37.90 6.65 11.16
C SER A 223 -37.68 8.00 10.48
N GLY A 224 -36.53 8.14 9.81
CA GLY A 224 -36.15 9.32 9.05
C GLY A 224 -35.71 10.51 9.90
N ALA A 225 -35.24 11.55 9.23
CA ALA A 225 -34.85 12.81 9.86
C ALA A 225 -35.11 14.02 8.95
N PRO A 226 -35.30 15.22 9.53
CA PRO A 226 -35.39 16.45 8.76
C PRO A 226 -34.07 16.71 8.02
N ILE A 227 -34.19 17.27 6.81
CA ILE A 227 -33.05 17.59 5.96
C ILE A 227 -32.54 19.00 6.31
N SER A 228 -31.32 19.09 6.83
CA SER A 228 -30.67 20.37 7.15
C SER A 228 -29.67 20.73 6.05
N LEU A 229 -29.95 21.81 5.31
CA LEU A 229 -29.09 22.27 4.22
C LEU A 229 -27.78 22.86 4.78
N PRO A 230 -26.70 22.91 3.98
CA PRO A 230 -25.43 23.53 4.39
C PRO A 230 -25.55 24.99 4.86
N THR A 231 -26.59 25.69 4.43
CA THR A 231 -26.95 27.06 4.87
C THR A 231 -27.45 27.13 6.31
N GLY A 232 -27.75 25.99 6.95
CA GLY A 232 -28.36 25.88 8.28
C GLY A 232 -29.89 25.91 8.26
N SER A 233 -30.53 26.15 7.11
CA SER A 233 -31.99 26.10 6.98
C SER A 233 -32.49 24.66 6.75
N MET A 234 -33.69 24.36 7.26
CA MET A 234 -34.35 23.09 6.93
C MET A 234 -34.93 23.12 5.51
N LEU A 235 -34.86 22.00 4.79
CA LEU A 235 -35.56 21.87 3.52
C LEU A 235 -37.07 21.87 3.78
N GLN A 236 -37.80 22.72 3.08
CA GLN A 236 -39.25 22.86 3.19
C GLN A 236 -39.93 22.56 1.86
N THR A 237 -41.16 22.06 1.93
CA THR A 237 -42.08 21.96 0.79
C THR A 237 -42.58 23.36 0.38
N ASP A 238 -43.23 23.46 -0.77
CA ASP A 238 -43.89 24.70 -1.22
C ASP A 238 -44.97 25.19 -0.24
N SER A 239 -45.50 24.29 0.59
CA SER A 239 -46.45 24.59 1.68
C SER A 239 -45.77 25.03 3.00
N GLY A 240 -44.45 25.16 3.04
CA GLY A 240 -43.67 25.59 4.21
C GLY A 240 -43.47 24.49 5.26
N GLN A 241 -43.81 23.23 4.98
CA GLN A 241 -43.61 22.12 5.90
C GLN A 241 -42.20 21.55 5.76
N THR A 242 -41.57 21.17 6.87
CA THR A 242 -40.22 20.58 6.85
C THR A 242 -40.26 19.20 6.22
N VAL A 243 -39.38 18.95 5.25
CA VAL A 243 -39.24 17.65 4.58
C VAL A 243 -38.45 16.70 5.48
N VAL A 244 -39.00 15.50 5.69
CA VAL A 244 -38.36 14.41 6.44
C VAL A 244 -37.96 13.32 5.48
N ALA A 245 -36.66 13.02 5.39
CA ALA A 245 -36.14 11.93 4.59
C ALA A 245 -36.30 10.60 5.34
N LYS A 246 -36.96 9.62 4.73
CA LYS A 246 -37.12 8.26 5.26
C LYS A 246 -36.48 7.27 4.29
N THR A 247 -36.00 6.16 4.81
CA THR A 247 -35.38 5.10 4.01
C THR A 247 -36.34 3.92 3.87
N ASN A 248 -36.64 3.51 2.63
CA ASN A 248 -37.40 2.31 2.35
C ASN A 248 -36.48 1.09 2.26
N VAL A 249 -36.12 0.56 3.42
CA VAL A 249 -35.29 -0.64 3.57
C VAL A 249 -35.88 -1.85 2.81
N GLY A 250 -37.22 -1.96 2.76
CA GLY A 250 -37.92 -3.05 2.09
C GLY A 250 -37.58 -3.12 0.60
N ASN A 251 -37.64 -1.98 -0.09
CA ASN A 251 -37.35 -1.93 -1.53
C ASN A 251 -35.89 -2.26 -1.86
N MET A 252 -34.95 -1.70 -1.11
CA MET A 252 -33.53 -1.99 -1.28
C MET A 252 -33.19 -3.47 -1.03
N ARG A 253 -33.78 -4.06 0.01
CA ARG A 253 -33.57 -5.46 0.37
C ARG A 253 -34.19 -6.42 -0.67
N ASP A 254 -35.35 -6.09 -1.21
CA ASP A 254 -35.97 -6.89 -2.27
C ASP A 254 -35.15 -6.87 -3.56
N LEU A 255 -34.61 -5.70 -3.91
CA LEU A 255 -33.83 -5.49 -5.12
C LEU A 255 -32.54 -6.32 -5.12
N THR A 256 -31.78 -6.26 -4.03
CA THR A 256 -30.52 -7.03 -3.86
C THR A 256 -30.74 -8.54 -3.88
N ARG A 257 -31.86 -9.03 -3.30
CA ARG A 257 -32.22 -10.46 -3.31
C ARG A 257 -32.47 -10.99 -4.73
N ARG A 258 -33.03 -10.15 -5.62
CA ARG A 258 -33.31 -10.54 -7.02
C ARG A 258 -32.08 -10.45 -7.90
N SER A 259 -31.23 -9.45 -7.69
CA SER A 259 -29.99 -9.23 -8.46
C SER A 259 -28.82 -10.12 -8.01
N GLY A 260 -28.98 -10.89 -6.93
CA GLY A 260 -27.91 -11.73 -6.39
C GLY A 260 -26.78 -10.91 -5.76
N GLY A 261 -27.08 -9.75 -5.18
CA GLY A 261 -26.13 -8.97 -4.38
C GLY A 261 -26.43 -9.01 -2.89
N THR A 262 -25.69 -8.21 -2.11
CA THR A 262 -25.87 -8.11 -0.65
C THR A 262 -26.54 -6.79 -0.25
N PHE A 263 -27.39 -6.84 0.77
CA PHE A 263 -27.99 -5.66 1.39
C PHE A 263 -27.39 -5.48 2.78
N THR A 264 -26.88 -4.29 3.07
CA THR A 264 -26.36 -3.94 4.39
C THR A 264 -26.80 -2.53 4.77
N GLU A 265 -27.25 -2.35 6.00
CA GLU A 265 -27.53 -1.04 6.57
C GLU A 265 -26.25 -0.49 7.20
N VAL A 266 -26.03 0.82 7.09
CA VAL A 266 -24.81 1.45 7.62
C VAL A 266 -24.66 1.21 9.12
N GLN A 267 -23.46 0.81 9.53
CA GLN A 267 -23.13 0.54 10.93
C GLN A 267 -22.17 1.62 11.47
N PHE A 268 -22.13 1.74 12.80
CA PHE A 268 -21.20 2.64 13.49
C PHE A 268 -19.75 2.16 13.41
N ASP A 269 -19.53 0.86 13.16
CA ASP A 269 -18.24 0.24 12.87
C ASP A 269 -18.09 -0.03 11.37
N ASN A 270 -16.99 -0.65 10.95
CA ASN A 270 -16.72 -0.96 9.53
C ASN A 270 -17.20 -2.36 9.10
N SER A 271 -18.01 -3.03 9.91
CA SER A 271 -18.52 -4.38 9.58
C SER A 271 -19.37 -4.38 8.31
N ASP A 272 -20.06 -3.27 8.02
CA ASP A 272 -20.88 -3.09 6.83
C ASP A 272 -20.06 -3.13 5.54
N VAL A 273 -19.00 -2.33 5.51
CA VAL A 273 -18.08 -2.19 4.38
C VAL A 273 -17.27 -3.47 4.18
N GLU A 274 -16.80 -4.09 5.26
CA GLU A 274 -16.10 -5.37 5.21
C GLU A 274 -16.99 -6.51 4.70
N HIS A 275 -18.27 -6.52 5.07
CA HIS A 275 -19.24 -7.49 4.58
C HIS A 275 -19.45 -7.37 3.07
N ILE A 276 -19.61 -6.14 2.55
CA ILE A 276 -19.72 -5.90 1.10
C ILE A 276 -18.41 -6.30 0.39
N ALA A 277 -17.25 -5.86 0.88
CA ALA A 277 -15.98 -6.16 0.25
C ALA A 277 -15.69 -7.67 0.19
N SER A 278 -15.94 -8.39 1.28
CA SER A 278 -15.75 -9.84 1.34
C SER A 278 -16.76 -10.62 0.50
N TYR A 279 -18.00 -10.15 0.39
CA TYR A 279 -18.99 -10.71 -0.53
C TYR A 279 -18.51 -10.64 -1.98
N LEU A 280 -18.05 -9.46 -2.41
CA LEU A 280 -17.58 -9.24 -3.78
C LEU A 280 -16.33 -10.05 -4.13
N ASP A 281 -15.37 -10.19 -3.20
CA ASP A 281 -14.18 -11.00 -3.44
C ASP A 281 -14.51 -12.51 -3.58
N ARG A 282 -15.52 -13.01 -2.85
CA ARG A 282 -16.01 -14.39 -3.00
C ARG A 282 -16.70 -14.63 -4.34
N VAL A 283 -17.54 -13.69 -4.77
CA VAL A 283 -18.21 -13.75 -6.08
C VAL A 283 -17.16 -13.72 -7.20
N ALA A 284 -16.19 -12.81 -7.12
CA ALA A 284 -15.11 -12.69 -8.08
C ALA A 284 -14.20 -13.94 -8.17
N THR A 285 -13.99 -14.64 -7.05
CA THR A 285 -13.21 -15.89 -7.02
C THR A 285 -13.96 -17.05 -7.69
N THR A 286 -15.28 -16.98 -7.76
CA THR A 286 -16.13 -18.03 -8.38
C THR A 286 -16.28 -17.82 -9.88
N SER A 287 -16.23 -16.57 -10.35
CA SER A 287 -16.20 -16.23 -11.77
C SER A 287 -14.85 -16.64 -12.37
N GLU A 288 -14.87 -17.48 -13.40
CA GLU A 288 -13.68 -18.01 -14.07
C GLU A 288 -12.65 -16.90 -14.31
N VAL A 289 -11.42 -17.14 -13.85
CA VAL A 289 -10.26 -16.29 -14.12
C VAL A 289 -10.05 -16.27 -15.63
N THR A 290 -10.68 -15.31 -16.30
CA THR A 290 -10.49 -15.06 -17.73
C THR A 290 -9.01 -14.80 -17.91
N LYS A 291 -8.30 -15.73 -18.56
CA LYS A 291 -6.88 -15.56 -18.91
C LYS A 291 -6.78 -14.32 -19.77
N THR A 292 -6.42 -13.18 -19.16
CA THR A 292 -6.08 -12.00 -19.92
C THR A 292 -4.86 -12.37 -20.75
N ASN A 293 -4.95 -12.24 -22.07
CA ASN A 293 -3.87 -12.57 -23.01
C ASN A 293 -2.64 -11.64 -22.89
N ASN A 294 -2.52 -10.88 -21.80
CA ASN A 294 -1.30 -10.18 -21.44
C ASN A 294 -0.30 -11.19 -20.87
N SER A 295 0.23 -12.04 -21.75
CA SER A 295 1.41 -12.83 -21.43
C SER A 295 2.58 -11.87 -21.24
N LEU A 296 3.12 -11.83 -20.02
CA LEU A 296 4.41 -11.19 -19.80
C LEU A 296 5.43 -12.06 -20.52
N ASN A 297 5.95 -11.53 -21.63
CA ASN A 297 6.98 -12.18 -22.43
C ASN A 297 8.31 -12.13 -21.68
N THR A 298 8.52 -13.08 -20.77
CA THR A 298 9.80 -13.25 -20.08
C THR A 298 10.73 -14.10 -20.94
N ARG A 299 11.99 -13.69 -21.07
CA ARG A 299 12.99 -14.42 -21.84
C ARG A 299 13.70 -15.43 -20.94
N VAL A 300 13.82 -16.68 -21.40
CA VAL A 300 14.49 -17.73 -20.63
C VAL A 300 15.99 -17.64 -20.86
N ASN A 301 16.75 -17.49 -19.77
CA ASN A 301 18.20 -17.58 -19.83
C ASN A 301 18.61 -19.03 -20.16
N ASN A 302 19.02 -19.29 -21.40
CA ASN A 302 19.49 -20.60 -21.87
C ASN A 302 21.00 -20.80 -21.64
N GLY A 303 21.68 -19.86 -20.98
CA GLY A 303 23.10 -19.95 -20.64
C GLY A 303 23.44 -21.13 -19.73
N PHE A 304 22.45 -21.71 -19.04
CA PHE A 304 22.66 -22.89 -18.19
C PHE A 304 23.18 -24.11 -18.98
N TRP A 305 22.86 -24.23 -20.28
CA TRP A 305 23.40 -25.31 -21.13
C TRP A 305 24.92 -25.27 -21.29
N LEU A 306 25.54 -24.13 -21.01
CA LEU A 306 27.00 -23.97 -21.03
C LEU A 306 27.68 -24.36 -19.71
N LEU A 307 26.92 -24.56 -18.62
CA LEU A 307 27.44 -24.96 -17.32
C LEU A 307 28.12 -26.35 -17.32
N PRO A 308 27.59 -27.40 -17.96
CA PRO A 308 28.27 -28.69 -18.04
C PRO A 308 29.67 -28.61 -18.67
N PHE A 309 29.84 -27.73 -19.65
CA PHE A 309 31.14 -27.49 -20.27
C PHE A 309 32.12 -26.84 -19.29
N LEU A 310 31.64 -25.90 -18.46
CA LEU A 310 32.45 -25.26 -17.40
C LEU A 310 32.79 -26.20 -16.23
N LEU A 311 32.02 -27.27 -16.02
CA LEU A 311 32.32 -28.27 -14.98
C LEU A 311 33.56 -29.13 -15.33
N LEU A 312 33.87 -29.34 -16.62
CA LEU A 312 35.04 -30.10 -17.07
C LEU A 312 36.39 -29.51 -16.61
N PRO A 313 36.68 -28.21 -16.78
CA PRO A 313 37.89 -27.60 -16.22
C PRO A 313 37.82 -27.50 -14.68
N ALA A 314 36.63 -27.33 -14.10
CA ALA A 314 36.46 -27.26 -12.65
C ALA A 314 36.89 -28.57 -11.95
N LEU A 315 36.60 -29.73 -12.55
CA LEU A 315 37.10 -31.03 -12.09
C LEU A 315 38.63 -31.10 -12.07
N GLY A 316 39.31 -30.48 -13.04
CA GLY A 316 40.78 -30.39 -13.07
C GLY A 316 41.38 -29.49 -11.99
N LEU A 317 40.61 -28.51 -11.49
CA LEU A 317 41.00 -27.60 -10.41
C LEU A 317 40.84 -28.23 -9.02
N PHE A 318 39.97 -29.24 -8.90
CA PHE A 318 39.76 -30.02 -7.66
C PHE A 318 41.06 -30.65 -7.14
N ARG A 319 41.90 -31.15 -8.06
CA ARG A 319 43.18 -31.82 -7.73
C ARG A 319 44.27 -30.88 -7.19
N LYS A 320 44.07 -29.56 -7.27
CA LYS A 320 45.08 -28.55 -6.90
C LYS A 320 44.65 -27.65 -5.74
N GLY A 321 43.52 -27.92 -5.09
CA GLY A 321 43.03 -27.09 -3.97
C GLY A 321 42.53 -25.69 -4.36
N VAL A 322 42.59 -25.31 -5.64
CA VAL A 322 42.14 -23.99 -6.12
C VAL A 322 40.64 -23.79 -5.91
N MET A 323 39.85 -24.87 -5.98
CA MET A 323 38.43 -24.88 -5.63
C MET A 323 38.20 -24.52 -4.15
N TRP A 324 39.05 -25.01 -3.24
CA TRP A 324 38.99 -24.65 -1.82
C TRP A 324 39.37 -23.19 -1.59
N CYS A 325 40.34 -22.64 -2.32
CA CYS A 325 40.65 -21.21 -2.26
C CYS A 325 39.48 -20.36 -2.78
N GLY A 326 38.84 -20.76 -3.89
CA GLY A 326 37.66 -20.07 -4.43
C GLY A 326 36.44 -20.15 -3.50
N LEU A 327 36.22 -21.32 -2.88
CA LEU A 327 35.17 -21.53 -1.89
C LEU A 327 35.44 -20.75 -0.61
N ALA A 328 36.69 -20.70 -0.13
CA ALA A 328 37.09 -19.87 1.00
C ALA A 328 36.88 -18.37 0.72
N VAL A 329 37.14 -17.91 -0.51
CA VAL A 329 36.85 -16.53 -0.93
C VAL A 329 35.33 -16.29 -0.98
N LEU A 330 34.54 -17.19 -1.57
CA LEU A 330 33.06 -17.08 -1.63
C LEU A 330 32.42 -17.11 -0.24
N VAL A 331 32.94 -17.94 0.67
CA VAL A 331 32.50 -17.99 2.08
C VAL A 331 32.93 -16.72 2.84
N SER A 332 34.09 -16.14 2.52
CA SER A 332 34.53 -14.86 3.09
C SER A 332 33.68 -13.67 2.61
N PHE A 333 33.02 -13.79 1.46
CA PHE A 333 32.02 -12.82 0.95
C PHE A 333 30.57 -13.17 1.34
N SER A 334 30.34 -14.30 2.02
CA SER A 334 29.04 -14.62 2.61
C SER A 334 28.94 -13.87 3.95
N GLN A 335 28.56 -12.59 3.88
CA GLN A 335 28.24 -11.80 5.06
C GLN A 335 26.99 -12.40 5.75
N PRO A 336 26.96 -12.47 7.10
CA PRO A 336 25.80 -12.94 7.86
C PRO A 336 24.60 -12.02 7.66
N ASN A 337 23.40 -12.54 7.96
CA ASN A 337 22.11 -11.85 7.90
C ASN A 337 22.23 -10.38 8.33
N THR A 338 22.11 -9.46 7.38
CA THR A 338 21.80 -8.08 7.70
C THR A 338 20.42 -8.08 8.32
N ALA A 339 20.33 -7.59 9.56
CA ALA A 339 19.15 -6.88 10.03
C ALA A 339 18.61 -6.00 8.88
N PHE A 340 17.30 -5.83 8.79
CA PHE A 340 16.60 -5.11 7.71
C PHE A 340 17.02 -3.64 7.60
N ALA A 341 18.26 -3.37 7.19
CA ALA A 341 18.71 -2.09 6.70
C ALA A 341 18.28 -2.05 5.23
N ASN A 342 17.13 -1.42 4.97
CA ASN A 342 16.74 -1.10 3.61
C ASN A 342 17.73 -0.05 3.08
N PRO A 343 18.52 -0.32 2.02
CA PRO A 343 19.55 0.60 1.53
C PRO A 343 19.03 1.98 1.09
N TRP A 344 17.71 2.11 0.99
CA TRP A 344 17.01 3.26 0.43
C TRP A 344 16.20 4.06 1.45
N LYS A 345 16.18 3.64 2.73
CA LYS A 345 15.45 4.34 3.79
C LYS A 345 16.37 4.63 4.95
N THR A 346 16.21 5.82 5.55
CA THR A 346 16.85 6.16 6.82
C THR A 346 16.11 5.48 7.97
N ASP A 347 16.77 5.32 9.11
CA ASP A 347 16.17 4.69 10.30
C ASP A 347 14.94 5.48 10.77
N ASP A 348 14.95 6.81 10.67
CA ASP A 348 13.76 7.65 10.91
C ASP A 348 12.60 7.36 9.95
N GLN A 349 12.86 7.05 8.67
CA GLN A 349 11.81 6.70 7.72
C GLN A 349 11.21 5.33 8.03
N VAL A 350 12.05 4.39 8.50
CA VAL A 350 11.59 3.09 8.97
C VAL A 350 10.78 3.26 10.26
N GLY A 351 11.27 4.04 11.22
CA GLY A 351 10.58 4.39 12.45
C GLY A 351 9.24 5.05 12.19
N TYR A 352 9.16 5.97 11.22
CA TYR A 352 7.90 6.63 10.85
C TYR A 352 6.90 5.66 10.23
N GLN A 353 7.34 4.67 9.44
CA GLN A 353 6.45 3.64 8.92
C GLN A 353 5.92 2.73 10.03
N LEU A 354 6.77 2.32 10.97
CA LEU A 354 6.34 1.55 12.15
C LEU A 354 5.35 2.36 13.00
N TYR A 355 5.60 3.66 13.17
CA TYR A 355 4.70 4.57 13.87
C TYR A 355 3.33 4.66 13.19
N GLN A 356 3.28 4.71 11.85
CA GLN A 356 2.02 4.71 11.09
C GLN A 356 1.26 3.37 11.18
N ASN A 357 1.99 2.27 11.34
CA ASN A 357 1.43 0.94 11.53
C ASN A 357 1.03 0.65 13.00
N GLU A 358 1.13 1.64 13.88
CA GLU A 358 0.85 1.54 15.33
C GLU A 358 1.82 0.64 16.13
N ASP A 359 2.94 0.24 15.53
CA ASP A 359 4.02 -0.51 16.19
C ASP A 359 4.96 0.43 16.97
N PHE A 360 4.40 1.15 17.95
CA PHE A 360 5.08 2.26 18.63
C PHE A 360 6.35 1.86 19.39
N GLN A 361 6.39 0.65 19.95
CA GLN A 361 7.56 0.16 20.68
C GLN A 361 8.76 -0.03 19.73
N GLN A 362 8.55 -0.65 18.58
CA GLN A 362 9.62 -0.82 17.58
C GLN A 362 9.96 0.52 16.91
N ALA A 363 8.97 1.38 16.67
CA ALA A 363 9.21 2.71 16.13
C ALA A 363 10.18 3.53 16.99
N ALA A 364 10.01 3.49 18.32
CA ALA A 364 10.88 4.17 19.27
C ALA A 364 12.34 3.68 19.24
N GLU A 365 12.56 2.41 18.91
CA GLU A 365 13.91 1.85 18.78
C GLU A 365 14.60 2.29 17.48
N GLN A 366 13.83 2.59 16.43
CA GLN A 366 14.36 2.97 15.11
C GLN A 366 14.60 4.48 14.96
N PHE A 367 13.86 5.34 15.66
CA PHE A 367 14.04 6.78 15.53
C PHE A 367 15.40 7.26 16.08
N GLU A 368 16.18 7.91 15.22
CA GLU A 368 17.37 8.68 15.62
C GLU A 368 16.97 10.05 16.16
N GLN A 369 15.96 10.68 15.53
CA GLN A 369 15.41 11.95 15.99
C GLN A 369 14.72 11.80 17.35
N GLN A 370 15.28 12.47 18.36
CA GLN A 370 14.82 12.37 19.76
C GLN A 370 13.37 12.79 19.94
N GLU A 371 12.88 13.78 19.19
CA GLU A 371 11.49 14.22 19.27
C GLU A 371 10.51 13.12 18.84
N TRP A 372 10.74 12.51 17.68
CA TRP A 372 9.93 11.39 17.19
C TRP A 372 10.05 10.14 18.06
N LYS A 373 11.25 9.87 18.57
CA LYS A 373 11.48 8.80 19.54
C LYS A 373 10.64 9.00 20.80
N GLY A 374 10.63 10.21 21.38
CA GLY A 374 9.84 10.54 22.56
C GLY A 374 8.33 10.43 22.32
N ILE A 375 7.86 10.86 21.13
CA ILE A 375 6.44 10.72 20.73
C ILE A 375 6.06 9.25 20.61
N ALA A 376 6.90 8.42 19.98
CA ALA A 376 6.68 6.98 19.87
C ALA A 376 6.64 6.29 21.25
N GLN A 377 7.57 6.63 22.15
CA GLN A 377 7.56 6.13 23.54
C GLN A 377 6.28 6.50 24.28
N TYR A 378 5.83 7.76 24.16
CA TYR A 378 4.57 8.20 24.76
C TYR A 378 3.36 7.41 24.23
N LYS A 379 3.32 7.16 22.92
CA LYS A 379 2.25 6.36 22.29
C LYS A 379 2.31 4.88 22.66
N ALA A 380 3.51 4.34 22.89
CA ALA A 380 3.70 3.00 23.42
C ALA A 380 3.29 2.86 24.91
N GLY A 381 3.00 3.98 25.59
CA GLY A 381 2.66 4.01 27.03
C GLY A 381 3.87 4.06 27.97
N ASP A 382 5.08 4.15 27.42
CA ASP A 382 6.31 4.32 28.19
C ASP A 382 6.56 5.81 28.48
N PHE A 383 5.77 6.35 29.41
CA PHE A 383 5.79 7.77 29.72
C PHE A 383 7.08 8.23 30.40
N GLU A 384 7.75 7.34 31.15
CA GLU A 384 9.01 7.64 31.82
C GLU A 384 10.15 7.78 30.79
N ALA A 385 10.25 6.84 29.84
CA ALA A 385 11.23 6.95 28.76
C ALA A 385 10.94 8.17 27.86
N ALA A 386 9.66 8.45 27.57
CA ALA A 386 9.27 9.63 26.81
C ALA A 386 9.71 10.93 27.50
N GLU A 387 9.52 11.05 28.82
CA GLU A 387 9.99 12.21 29.57
C GLU A 387 11.51 12.36 29.50
N GLN A 388 12.27 11.28 29.72
CA GLN A 388 13.73 11.32 29.67
C GLN A 388 14.25 11.74 28.29
N THR A 389 13.65 11.23 27.21
CA THR A 389 14.03 11.58 25.83
C THR A 389 13.69 13.03 25.50
N LEU A 390 12.55 13.53 25.96
CA LEU A 390 12.04 14.86 25.59
C LEU A 390 12.58 15.99 26.48
N GLN A 391 13.00 15.72 27.73
CA GLN A 391 13.39 16.75 28.71
C GLN A 391 14.51 17.68 28.24
N GLY A 392 15.41 17.19 27.38
CA GLY A 392 16.52 17.97 26.82
C GLY A 392 16.17 18.82 25.59
N LEU A 393 14.95 18.70 25.05
CA LEU A 393 14.56 19.32 23.78
C LEU A 393 13.86 20.67 24.02
N SER A 394 14.21 21.66 23.20
CA SER A 394 13.70 23.03 23.34
C SER A 394 12.50 23.36 22.44
N GLY A 395 12.18 22.48 21.48
CA GLY A 395 11.08 22.66 20.52
C GLY A 395 9.72 22.76 21.20
N GLU A 396 8.80 23.54 20.61
CA GLU A 396 7.45 23.72 21.16
C GLU A 396 6.69 22.39 21.24
N ASP A 397 6.71 21.61 20.16
CA ASP A 397 6.07 20.28 20.09
C ASP A 397 6.72 19.28 21.07
N ALA A 398 8.05 19.24 21.13
CA ALA A 398 8.77 18.43 22.12
C ALA A 398 8.38 18.77 23.57
N ARG A 399 8.29 20.06 23.93
CA ARG A 399 7.84 20.48 25.28
C ARG A 399 6.37 20.14 25.53
N TYR A 400 5.52 20.30 24.52
CA TYR A 400 4.12 19.92 24.63
C TYR A 400 3.96 18.41 24.89
N ASN A 401 4.75 17.58 24.19
CA ASN A 401 4.77 16.14 24.41
C ASN A 401 5.40 15.74 25.75
N LEU A 402 6.42 16.48 26.21
CA LEU A 402 6.99 16.32 27.56
C LEU A 402 5.93 16.57 28.63
N ALA A 403 5.17 17.68 28.52
CA ALA A 403 4.09 18.01 29.44
C ALA A 403 2.99 16.93 29.45
N ASN A 404 2.65 16.39 28.26
CA ASN A 404 1.71 15.27 28.15
C ASN A 404 2.23 14.02 28.87
N ALA A 405 3.51 13.68 28.69
CA ALA A 405 4.13 12.53 29.35
C ALA A 405 4.15 12.69 30.88
N GLN A 406 4.51 13.87 31.38
CA GLN A 406 4.49 14.20 32.81
C GLN A 406 3.07 14.12 33.40
N ALA A 407 2.08 14.65 32.69
CA ALA A 407 0.68 14.58 33.10
C ALA A 407 0.18 13.12 33.22
N LYS A 408 0.57 12.25 32.29
CA LYS A 408 0.22 10.82 32.34
C LYS A 408 0.89 10.06 33.49
N GLN A 409 2.06 10.51 33.93
CA GLN A 409 2.73 9.99 35.13
C GLN A 409 2.17 10.57 36.44
N GLY A 410 1.21 11.50 36.39
CA GLY A 410 0.67 12.18 37.56
C GLY A 410 1.57 13.29 38.12
N LYS A 411 2.62 13.69 37.39
CA LYS A 411 3.51 14.80 37.74
C LYS A 411 2.88 16.14 37.32
N TYR A 412 1.72 16.44 37.90
CA TYR A 412 0.86 17.54 37.44
C TYR A 412 1.51 18.92 37.59
N ASP A 413 2.27 19.17 38.65
CA ASP A 413 2.98 20.45 38.84
C ASP A 413 3.94 20.76 37.67
N GLN A 414 4.70 19.75 37.24
CA GLN A 414 5.66 19.90 36.14
C GLN A 414 4.96 20.10 34.79
N ALA A 415 3.91 19.31 34.54
CA ALA A 415 3.11 19.43 33.33
C ALA A 415 2.45 20.82 33.21
N ILE A 416 1.90 21.34 34.31
CA ILE A 416 1.30 22.68 34.38
C ILE A 416 2.34 23.75 34.04
N GLU A 417 3.54 23.67 34.63
CA GLU A 417 4.61 24.64 34.37
C GLU A 417 5.01 24.66 32.88
N GLU A 418 5.16 23.48 32.25
CA GLU A 418 5.50 23.40 30.83
C GLU A 418 4.36 23.91 29.92
N TYR A 419 3.09 23.58 30.19
CA TYR A 419 1.99 24.15 29.41
C TYR A 419 1.92 25.67 29.53
N GLN A 420 2.12 26.23 30.72
CA GLN A 420 2.15 27.67 30.93
C GLN A 420 3.31 28.33 30.17
N ARG A 421 4.49 27.70 30.13
CA ARG A 421 5.63 28.17 29.32
C ARG A 421 5.30 28.16 27.82
N ILE A 422 4.67 27.10 27.32
CA ILE A 422 4.23 27.01 25.92
C ILE A 422 3.24 28.13 25.59
N ILE A 423 2.20 28.31 26.42
CA ILE A 423 1.18 29.35 26.21
C ILE A 423 1.77 30.76 26.30
N LYS A 424 2.77 30.98 27.16
CA LYS A 424 3.47 32.27 27.25
C LYS A 424 4.21 32.62 25.96
N ASN A 425 4.81 31.63 25.30
CA ASN A 425 5.55 31.83 24.05
C ASN A 425 4.62 31.83 22.82
N ASN A 426 3.59 30.98 22.83
CA ASN A 426 2.57 30.87 21.80
C ASN A 426 1.16 30.95 22.40
N PRO A 427 0.61 32.16 22.56
CA PRO A 427 -0.73 32.35 23.13
C PRO A 427 -1.86 31.73 22.32
N GLU A 428 -1.66 31.37 21.05
CA GLU A 428 -2.67 30.75 20.18
C GLU A 428 -2.66 29.22 20.23
N HIS A 429 -1.78 28.60 21.05
CA HIS A 429 -1.68 27.15 21.15
C HIS A 429 -2.89 26.52 21.87
N ALA A 430 -3.96 26.26 21.12
CA ALA A 430 -5.24 25.77 21.65
C ALA A 430 -5.13 24.47 22.45
N TYR A 431 -4.29 23.52 22.00
CA TYR A 431 -4.13 22.22 22.69
C TYR A 431 -3.45 22.33 24.06
N ALA A 432 -2.44 23.19 24.21
CA ALA A 432 -1.78 23.43 25.48
C ALA A 432 -2.74 24.05 26.51
N LYS A 433 -3.59 25.01 26.09
CA LYS A 433 -4.63 25.59 26.95
C LYS A 433 -5.62 24.54 27.43
N LYS A 434 -6.13 23.72 26.52
CA LYS A 434 -7.09 22.66 26.84
C LYS A 434 -6.48 21.62 27.79
N ASN A 435 -5.25 21.19 27.54
CA ASN A 435 -4.60 20.20 28.39
C ASN A 435 -4.22 20.75 29.76
N LEU A 436 -3.82 22.04 29.84
CA LEU A 436 -3.60 22.72 31.10
C LEU A 436 -4.85 22.67 31.99
N GLU A 437 -6.03 23.03 31.45
CA GLU A 437 -7.29 22.96 32.19
C GLU A 437 -7.60 21.55 32.70
N ILE A 438 -7.37 20.53 31.87
CA ILE A 438 -7.58 19.11 32.24
C ILE A 438 -6.64 18.71 33.38
N VAL A 439 -5.36 19.08 33.28
CA VAL A 439 -4.35 18.72 34.27
C VAL A 439 -4.58 19.44 35.61
N GLU A 440 -4.97 20.72 35.59
CA GLU A 440 -5.33 21.46 36.81
C GLU A 440 -6.55 20.83 37.51
N GLN A 441 -7.54 20.36 36.76
CA GLN A 441 -8.69 19.64 37.32
C GLN A 441 -8.26 18.31 37.94
N ALA A 442 -7.42 17.54 37.24
CA ALA A 442 -6.89 16.27 37.75
C ALA A 442 -6.09 16.46 39.04
N GLN A 443 -5.26 17.52 39.10
CA GLN A 443 -4.49 17.86 40.29
C GLN A 443 -5.40 18.19 41.50
N LYS A 444 -6.46 18.99 41.29
CA LYS A 444 -7.43 19.31 42.34
C LYS A 444 -8.13 18.05 42.87
N GLN A 445 -8.51 17.14 41.97
CA GLN A 445 -9.13 15.86 42.36
C GLN A 445 -8.16 15.01 43.18
N GLN A 446 -6.89 14.93 42.79
CA GLN A 446 -5.86 14.21 43.53
C GLN A 446 -5.66 14.77 44.95
N GLN A 447 -5.63 16.10 45.09
CA GLN A 447 -5.51 16.76 46.41
C GLN A 447 -6.73 16.50 47.30
N GLN A 448 -7.95 16.52 46.74
CA GLN A 448 -9.17 16.19 47.48
C GLN A 448 -9.18 14.74 47.97
N GLN A 449 -8.74 13.80 47.13
CA GLN A 449 -8.62 12.39 47.52
C GLN A 449 -7.60 12.19 48.64
N GLN A 450 -6.45 12.88 48.58
CA GLN A 450 -5.45 12.81 49.65
C GLN A 450 -5.96 13.38 50.97
N GLN A 451 -6.76 14.47 50.94
CA GLN A 451 -7.39 15.02 52.13
C GLN A 451 -8.44 14.07 52.74
N GLN A 452 -9.20 13.36 51.90
CA GLN A 452 -10.18 12.36 52.35
C GLN A 452 -9.52 11.10 52.95
N GLN A 453 -8.29 10.76 52.54
CA GLN A 453 -7.54 9.63 53.11
C GLN A 453 -6.83 9.98 54.44
N GLN A 454 -6.70 11.26 54.76
CA GLN A 454 -6.08 11.75 56.01
C GLN A 454 -7.11 12.07 57.11
N GLN A 455 -8.40 12.06 56.79
CA GLN A 455 -9.51 12.08 57.75
C GLN A 455 -9.98 10.66 58.04
#